data_AF-A0A447MVR5-F1
#
_entry.id   AF-A0A447MVR5-F1
#
_cell.length_a   1.000
_cell.length_b   1.000
_cell.length_c   1.000
_cell.angle_alpha   90.00
_cell.angle_beta   90.00
_cell.angle_gamma   90.00
#
_symmetry.space_group_name_H-M   'P 1'
#
loop_
_entity.id
_entity.type
_entity.pdbx_description
1 polymer ?
#
loop_
_entity_poly.entity_id
_entity_poly.type
_entity_poly.pdbx_seq_one_letter_code
_entity_poly.pdbx_strand_id
1 'polypeptide(L)' 'MNKYMFRWPIRVYYEDTDAGGVVYHASYVAFYERARTEMLRHHHFSQQVLLAERVAFVVRKMTLEYYAPARLDRYA' A
#
# COMPACT_ATOMS: atom_id res chain seq x y z
N MET A 1 -13.33 -18.67 0.40
CA MET A 1 -12.31 -17.59 0.32
C MET A 1 -10.94 -18.22 0.24
N ASN A 2 -10.09 -17.68 -0.63
CA ASN A 2 -8.68 -18.05 -0.65
C ASN A 2 -8.02 -17.63 0.68
N LYS A 3 -7.25 -18.52 1.30
CA LYS A 3 -6.56 -18.29 2.58
C LYS A 3 -5.10 -17.84 2.42
N TYR A 4 -4.63 -17.69 1.19
CA TYR A 4 -3.25 -17.25 0.94
C TYR A 4 -3.07 -15.78 1.33
N MET A 5 -2.08 -15.53 2.20
CA MET A 5 -1.65 -14.20 2.58
C MET A 5 -0.59 -13.71 1.61
N PHE A 6 -0.86 -12.64 0.87
CA PHE A 6 0.11 -11.94 0.05
C PHE A 6 0.99 -11.02 0.93
N ARG A 7 2.29 -10.98 0.67
CA ARG A 7 3.26 -10.13 1.39
C ARG A 7 4.01 -9.25 0.38
N TRP A 8 4.13 -7.96 0.69
CA TRP A 8 4.85 -7.00 -0.14
C TRP A 8 5.81 -6.17 0.72
N PRO A 9 7.14 -6.23 0.50
CA PRO A 9 8.09 -5.46 1.28
C PRO A 9 8.04 -3.97 0.91
N ILE A 10 7.96 -3.09 1.90
CA ILE A 10 8.01 -1.63 1.72
C ILE A 10 9.24 -1.09 2.47
N ARG A 11 10.19 -0.50 1.75
CA ARG A 11 11.26 0.30 2.36
C ARG A 11 10.75 1.72 2.60
N VAL A 12 10.97 2.23 3.80
CA VAL A 12 10.70 3.63 4.15
C VAL A 12 11.86 4.51 3.67
N TYR A 13 11.55 5.48 2.82
CA TYR A 13 12.49 6.50 2.34
C TYR A 13 12.19 7.87 2.98
N TYR A 14 13.06 8.85 2.72
CA TYR A 14 12.89 10.21 3.26
C TYR A 14 11.55 10.84 2.89
N GLU A 15 11.03 10.58 1.68
CA GLU A 15 9.73 11.07 1.21
C GLU A 15 8.55 10.61 2.07
N ASP A 16 8.72 9.48 2.77
CA ASP A 16 7.67 8.90 3.59
C ASP A 16 7.63 9.49 5.00
N THR A 17 8.66 10.23 5.41
CA THR A 17 8.84 10.73 6.79
C THR A 17 8.40 12.17 6.98
N ASP A 18 8.04 12.54 8.21
CA ASP A 18 7.71 13.91 8.59
C ASP A 18 8.71 14.52 9.61
N ALA A 19 8.46 15.77 10.02
CA ALA A 19 9.30 16.49 10.97
C ALA A 19 9.42 15.80 12.35
N GLY A 20 8.54 14.85 12.68
CA GLY A 20 8.60 14.02 13.89
C GLY A 20 9.59 12.86 13.79
N GLY A 21 10.25 12.66 12.64
CA GLY A 21 11.22 11.58 12.42
C GLY A 21 10.60 10.19 12.29
N VAL A 22 9.28 10.14 12.02
CA VAL A 22 8.52 8.90 11.79
C VAL A 22 7.83 8.98 10.43
N VAL A 23 7.30 7.85 9.98
CA VAL A 23 6.50 7.80 8.75
C VAL A 23 5.23 8.63 8.91
N TYR A 24 5.00 9.54 7.96
CA TYR A 24 3.79 10.33 7.87
C TYR A 24 2.58 9.42 7.67
N HIS A 25 1.49 9.68 8.41
CA HIS A 25 0.33 8.78 8.44
C HIS A 25 -0.27 8.46 7.05
N ALA A 26 -0.29 9.41 6.11
CA ALA A 26 -0.80 9.17 4.76
C ALA A 26 0.11 8.26 3.91
N SER A 27 1.41 8.17 4.21
CA SER A 27 2.33 7.27 3.52
C SER A 27 1.94 5.81 3.73
N TYR A 28 1.42 5.45 4.92
CA TYR A 28 0.84 4.11 5.16
C TYR A 28 -0.33 3.80 4.24
N VAL A 29 -1.20 4.78 3.93
CA VAL A 29 -2.30 4.59 2.98
C VAL A 29 -1.77 4.23 1.59
N ALA A 30 -0.70 4.91 1.15
CA ALA A 30 -0.01 4.59 -0.10
C ALA A 30 0.66 3.21 -0.05
N PHE A 31 1.23 2.79 1.07
CA PHE A 31 1.82 1.46 1.22
C PHE A 31 0.77 0.34 1.07
N TYR A 32 -0.39 0.50 1.71
CA TYR A 32 -1.51 -0.44 1.54
C TYR A 32 -2.05 -0.45 0.11
N GLU A 33 -2.07 0.69 -0.57
CA GLU A 33 -2.46 0.77 -1.98
C GLU A 33 -1.46 0.00 -2.86
N ARG A 34 -0.16 0.28 -2.74
CA ARG A 34 0.92 -0.41 -3.46
C ARG A 34 0.83 -1.94 -3.27
N ALA A 35 0.64 -2.41 -2.04
CA ALA A 35 0.50 -3.84 -1.75
C ALA A 35 -0.73 -4.48 -2.42
N ARG A 36 -1.88 -3.79 -2.47
CA ARG A 36 -3.07 -4.30 -3.19
C ARG A 36 -2.83 -4.32 -4.70
N THR A 37 -2.16 -3.30 -5.24
CA THR A 37 -1.78 -3.24 -6.65
C THR A 37 -0.85 -4.40 -7.04
N GLU A 38 0.16 -4.69 -6.22
CA GLU A 38 1.08 -5.79 -6.46
C GLU A 38 0.45 -7.16 -6.23
N MET A 39 -0.53 -7.27 -5.32
CA MET A 39 -1.34 -8.48 -5.19
C MET A 39 -2.15 -8.77 -6.46
N LEU A 40 -2.79 -7.75 -7.04
CA LEU A 40 -3.50 -7.90 -8.33
C LEU A 40 -2.53 -8.31 -9.44
N ARG A 41 -1.36 -7.66 -9.51
CA ARG A 41 -0.32 -7.97 -10.49
C ARG A 41 0.21 -9.40 -10.35
N HIS A 42 0.40 -9.89 -9.12
CA HIS A 42 0.79 -11.27 -8.84
C HIS A 42 -0.22 -12.29 -9.37
N HIS A 43 -1.51 -11.93 -9.39
CA HIS A 43 -2.59 -12.71 -10.00
C HIS A 43 -2.85 -12.36 -11.49
N HIS A 44 -1.87 -11.73 -12.15
CA HIS A 44 -1.88 -11.40 -13.58
C HIS A 44 -2.91 -10.33 -13.99
N PHE A 45 -3.38 -9.49 -13.06
CA PHE A 45 -4.23 -8.35 -13.37
C PHE A 45 -3.43 -7.04 -13.38
N SER A 46 -3.52 -6.28 -14.48
CA SER A 46 -2.97 -4.93 -14.59
C SER A 46 -4.10 -3.91 -14.55
N GLN A 47 -4.09 -3.01 -13.55
CA GLN A 47 -5.12 -1.98 -13.43
C GLN A 47 -5.15 -1.01 -14.62
N GLN A 48 -4.00 -0.73 -15.24
CA GLN A 48 -3.96 0.12 -16.43
C GLN A 48 -4.64 -0.53 -17.64
N VAL A 49 -4.49 -1.85 -17.80
CA VAL A 49 -5.18 -2.61 -18.86
C VAL A 49 -6.68 -2.66 -18.55
N LEU A 50 -7.06 -2.98 -17.31
CA LEU A 50 -8.46 -3.00 -16.88
C LEU A 50 -9.16 -1.65 -17.09
N LEU A 51 -8.45 -0.53 -16.87
CA LEU A 51 -9.02 0.79 -17.10
C LEU A 51 -9.36 1.03 -18.57
N ALA A 52 -8.53 0.56 -19.51
CA ALA A 52 -8.83 0.61 -20.94
C ALA A 52 -10.05 -0.24 -21.31
N GLU A 53 -10.31 -1.30 -20.54
CA GLU A 53 -11.50 -2.15 -20.62
C GLU A 53 -12.70 -1.59 -19.82
N ARG A 54 -12.62 -0.35 -19.33
CA ARG A 54 -13.64 0.34 -18.51
C ARG A 54 -13.90 -0.30 -17.15
N VAL A 55 -12.91 -0.97 -16.58
CA VAL A 55 -12.94 -1.55 -15.23
C VAL A 55 -11.97 -0.80 -14.32
N ALA A 56 -12.45 -0.35 -13.16
CA ALA A 56 -11.63 0.33 -12.17
C ALA A 56 -12.02 -0.08 -10.74
N PHE A 57 -11.05 -0.06 -9.84
CA PHE A 57 -11.28 -0.27 -8.41
C PHE A 57 -11.07 1.05 -7.66
N VAL A 58 -12.02 1.40 -6.79
CA VAL A 58 -11.96 2.61 -5.98
C VAL A 58 -12.17 2.29 -4.50
N VAL A 59 -11.47 3.01 -3.63
CA VAL A 59 -11.68 2.89 -2.18
C VAL A 59 -12.96 3.63 -1.80
N ARG A 60 -13.95 2.90 -1.27
CA ARG A 60 -15.19 3.50 -0.74
C ARG A 60 -15.11 3.86 0.75
N LYS A 61 -14.41 3.05 1.54
CA LYS A 61 -14.25 3.21 2.98
C LYS A 61 -12.92 2.60 3.40
N MET A 62 -12.23 3.24 4.34
CA MET A 62 -10.98 2.78 4.90
C MET A 62 -10.93 3.15 6.39
N THR A 63 -10.49 2.22 7.23
CA THR A 63 -10.28 2.44 8.68
C THR A 63 -8.86 1.97 8.99
N LEU A 64 -8.05 2.84 9.61
CA LEU A 64 -6.68 2.53 10.00
C LEU A 64 -6.51 2.77 11.50
N GLU A 65 -5.76 1.88 12.13
CA GLU A 65 -5.31 2.01 13.50
C GLU A 65 -3.78 1.95 13.51
N TYR A 66 -3.15 2.94 14.15
CA TYR A 66 -1.70 3.10 14.17
C TYR A 66 -1.17 2.79 15.57
N TYR A 67 -0.55 1.61 15.75
CA TYR A 67 -0.07 1.17 17.06
C TYR A 67 1.39 1.55 17.35
N ALA A 68 2.24 1.57 16.32
CA ALA A 68 3.66 1.90 16.46
C ALA A 68 4.20 2.58 15.19
N PRO A 69 5.17 3.52 15.33
CA PRO A 69 5.73 4.22 14.19
C PRO A 69 6.79 3.41 13.46
N ALA A 70 6.76 3.46 12.14
CA ALA A 70 7.88 3.10 11.27
C ALA A 70 8.82 4.31 11.14
N ARG A 71 10.07 4.05 10.72
CA ARG A 71 11.13 5.05 10.65
C ARG A 71 11.93 4.91 9.36
N LEU A 72 12.63 5.97 8.99
CA LEU A 72 13.55 5.99 7.87
C LEU A 72 14.45 4.74 7.84
N ASP A 73 14.67 4.22 6.65
CA ASP A 73 15.51 3.04 6.37
C ASP A 73 15.05 1.74 7.07
N ARG A 74 13.84 1.69 7.64
CA ARG A 74 13.22 0.44 8.09
C ARG A 74 12.27 -0.12 7.04
N TYR A 75 11.98 -1.42 7.16
CA TYR A 75 10.85 -2.00 6.45
C TYR A 75 9.58 -1.77 7.26
N ALA A 76 8.53 -1.30 6.58
CA ALA A 76 7.18 -1.19 7.12
C ALA A 76 6.39 -2.48 6.88
#